data_AF-A0A5R9M901-F1
#
_entry.id   AF-A0A5R9M901-F1
#
_cell.length_a   1.000
_cell.length_b   1.000
_cell.length_c   1.000
_cell.angle_alpha   90.00
_cell.angle_beta   90.00
_cell.angle_gamma   90.00
#
_symmetry.space_group_name_H-M   'P 1'
#
loop_
_entity.id
_entity.type
_entity.pdbx_description
1 polymer ?
#
loop_
_entity_poly.entity_id
_entity_poly.type
_entity_poly.pdbx_seq_one_letter_code
_entity_poly.pdbx_strand_id
1 'polypeptide(L)'
;MADSARTGLAAQSAALHGGHISSRVLVEESLARIEATQPTVNAFRRVRATAALAEADAADRRLAAGHRLPLLGVPIAVKDDTDVAGEPTAFGCAGDFPVKRTTSDGTSAGPLLPAPGRTPRTFPPAATPRRMA
;
A
#
# COMPACT_ATOMS: atom_id res chain seq x y z
N MET A 1 -12.43 -21.49 -1.72
CA MET A 1 -11.76 -21.00 -0.49
C MET A 1 -12.28 -19.59 -0.25
N ALA A 2 -12.80 -19.28 0.94
CA ALA A 2 -13.33 -17.94 1.21
C ALA A 2 -12.18 -16.91 1.15
N ASP A 3 -12.40 -15.75 0.52
CA ASP A 3 -11.45 -14.64 0.45
C ASP A 3 -11.15 -14.13 1.87
N SER A 4 -10.05 -14.60 2.46
CA SER A 4 -9.69 -14.26 3.83
C SER A 4 -9.20 -12.81 3.93
N ALA A 5 -8.70 -12.27 2.81
CA ALA A 5 -8.37 -10.85 2.63
C ALA A 5 -9.58 -9.91 2.69
N ARG A 6 -10.83 -10.43 2.70
CA ARG A 6 -12.06 -9.64 2.90
C ARG A 6 -12.51 -9.53 4.36
N THR A 7 -11.87 -10.24 5.27
CA THR A 7 -12.23 -10.19 6.69
C THR A 7 -11.59 -8.95 7.33
N GLY A 8 -12.23 -8.36 8.34
CA GLY A 8 -11.71 -7.17 9.01
C GLY A 8 -10.34 -7.41 9.66
N LEU A 9 -9.59 -6.31 9.85
CA LEU A 9 -8.24 -6.31 10.42
C LEU A 9 -8.10 -7.17 11.68
N ALA A 10 -9.00 -6.99 12.65
CA ALA A 10 -8.96 -7.72 13.91
C ALA A 10 -9.11 -9.24 13.72
N ALA A 11 -9.95 -9.66 12.77
CA ALA A 11 -10.17 -11.06 12.48
C ALA A 11 -8.97 -11.69 11.74
N GLN A 12 -8.33 -10.95 10.83
CA GLN A 12 -7.09 -11.41 10.19
C GLN A 12 -5.96 -11.58 11.21
N SER A 13 -5.80 -10.60 12.11
CA SER A 13 -4.81 -10.68 13.20
C SER A 13 -5.07 -11.89 14.09
N ALA A 14 -6.32 -12.11 14.52
CA ALA A 14 -6.69 -13.28 15.30
C ALA A 14 -6.45 -14.61 14.57
N ALA A 15 -6.77 -14.69 13.27
CA ALA A 15 -6.56 -15.88 12.46
C ALA A 15 -5.06 -16.22 12.31
N LEU A 16 -4.21 -15.20 12.17
CA LEU A 16 -2.75 -15.35 12.14
C LEU A 16 -2.20 -15.83 13.50
N HIS A 17 -2.62 -15.19 14.59
CA HIS A 17 -2.17 -15.58 15.94
C HIS A 17 -2.62 -16.98 16.34
N GLY A 18 -3.80 -17.41 15.86
CA GLY A 18 -4.35 -18.76 16.03
C GLY A 18 -3.82 -19.80 15.05
N GLY A 19 -3.01 -19.40 14.05
CA GLY A 19 -2.47 -20.30 13.03
C GLY A 19 -3.52 -20.87 12.07
N HIS A 20 -4.69 -20.25 11.98
CA HIS A 20 -5.77 -20.65 11.07
C HIS A 20 -5.46 -20.28 9.61
N ILE A 21 -4.60 -19.28 9.41
CA ILE A 21 -4.11 -18.83 8.10
C ILE A 21 -2.67 -18.34 8.27
N SER A 22 -1.86 -18.44 7.20
CA SER A 22 -0.51 -17.87 7.18
C SER A 22 -0.52 -16.46 6.59
N SER A 23 0.48 -15.67 6.97
CA SER A 23 0.74 -14.35 6.40
C SER A 23 0.95 -14.45 4.90
N ARG A 24 1.69 -15.49 4.46
CA ARG A 24 1.91 -15.76 3.04
C ARG A 24 0.60 -15.87 2.25
N VAL A 25 -0.35 -16.67 2.73
CA VAL A 25 -1.65 -16.85 2.05
C VAL A 25 -2.42 -15.54 1.98
N LEU A 26 -2.47 -14.77 3.08
CA LEU A 26 -3.14 -13.45 3.08
C LEU A 26 -2.51 -12.46 2.09
N VAL A 27 -1.18 -12.46 1.97
CA VAL A 27 -0.47 -11.60 1.01
C VAL A 27 -0.72 -12.06 -0.43
N GLU A 28 -0.69 -13.36 -0.71
CA GLU A 28 -1.00 -13.92 -2.03
C GLU A 28 -2.44 -13.56 -2.46
N GLU A 29 -3.43 -13.75 -1.58
CA GLU A 29 -4.81 -13.35 -1.84
C GLU A 29 -4.95 -11.85 -2.07
N SER A 30 -4.25 -11.03 -1.29
CA SER A 30 -4.25 -9.57 -1.44
C SER A 30 -3.64 -9.14 -2.79
N LEU A 31 -2.51 -9.72 -3.19
CA LEU A 31 -1.84 -9.42 -4.46
C LEU A 31 -2.71 -9.80 -5.66
N ALA A 32 -3.33 -10.99 -5.63
CA ALA A 32 -4.26 -11.43 -6.67
C ALA A 32 -5.44 -10.45 -6.82
N ARG A 33 -5.96 -9.92 -5.70
CA ARG A 33 -7.04 -8.93 -5.74
C ARG A 33 -6.56 -7.58 -6.29
N ILE A 34 -5.36 -7.15 -5.93
CA ILE A 34 -4.76 -5.93 -6.48
C ILE A 34 -4.63 -6.05 -8.00
N GLU A 35 -4.12 -7.17 -8.49
CA GLU A 35 -3.98 -7.42 -9.92
C GLU A 35 -5.34 -7.39 -10.64
N ALA A 36 -6.35 -8.08 -10.10
CA ALA A 36 -7.69 -8.13 -10.70
C ALA A 36 -8.41 -6.77 -10.72
N THR A 37 -8.13 -5.89 -9.74
CA THR A 37 -8.83 -4.60 -9.57
C THR A 37 -8.03 -3.40 -10.08
N GLN A 38 -6.75 -3.55 -10.37
CA GLN A 38 -5.89 -2.47 -10.85
C GLN A 38 -6.45 -1.74 -12.08
N PRO A 39 -6.98 -2.43 -13.12
CA PRO A 39 -7.48 -1.77 -14.32
C PRO A 39 -8.71 -0.88 -14.10
N THR A 40 -9.47 -1.11 -13.03
CA THR A 40 -10.75 -0.41 -12.77
C THR A 40 -10.67 0.56 -11.61
N VAL A 41 -10.00 0.18 -10.52
CA VAL A 41 -9.87 1.00 -9.30
C VAL A 41 -8.61 1.86 -9.36
N ASN A 42 -7.54 1.35 -9.96
CA ASN A 42 -6.24 1.99 -10.06
C ASN A 42 -5.69 2.55 -8.72
N ALA A 43 -5.91 1.83 -7.62
CA ALA A 43 -5.59 2.30 -6.26
C ALA A 43 -4.10 2.24 -5.91
N PHE A 44 -3.31 1.41 -6.60
CA PHE A 44 -1.92 1.14 -6.23
C PHE A 44 -0.97 1.72 -7.28
N ARG A 45 -0.22 2.76 -6.90
CA ARG A 45 0.86 3.28 -7.75
C ARG A 45 2.02 2.29 -7.87
N ARG A 46 2.35 1.61 -6.78
CA ARG A 46 3.43 0.61 -6.71
C ARG A 46 2.99 -0.58 -5.87
N VAL A 47 3.33 -1.77 -6.34
CA VAL A 47 3.03 -3.03 -5.68
C VAL A 47 4.36 -3.76 -5.44
N ARG A 48 4.73 -3.94 -4.18
CA ARG A 48 6.00 -4.58 -3.77
C ARG A 48 5.88 -6.11 -3.74
N ALA A 49 5.33 -6.74 -4.79
CA ALA A 49 4.88 -8.14 -4.74
C ALA A 49 5.95 -9.12 -4.18
N THR A 50 7.16 -9.12 -4.73
CA THR A 50 8.25 -9.99 -4.28
C THR A 50 8.69 -9.69 -2.84
N ALA A 51 8.83 -8.41 -2.48
CA ALA A 51 9.24 -8.04 -1.13
C ALA A 51 8.15 -8.33 -0.10
N ALA A 52 6.87 -8.10 -0.45
CA ALA A 52 5.73 -8.40 0.41
C ALA A 52 5.63 -9.90 0.71
N LEU A 53 5.87 -10.77 -0.27
CA LEU A 53 5.92 -12.22 -0.05
C LEU A 53 7.09 -12.61 0.87
N ALA A 54 8.28 -12.03 0.68
CA ALA A 54 9.43 -12.30 1.55
C ALA A 54 9.20 -11.80 3.00
N GLU A 55 8.57 -10.64 3.16
CA GLU A 55 8.16 -10.08 4.45
C GLU A 55 7.09 -10.96 5.13
N ALA A 56 6.15 -11.52 4.35
CA ALA A 56 5.15 -12.47 4.82
C ALA A 56 5.79 -13.76 5.35
N ASP A 57 6.70 -14.35 4.58
CA ASP A 57 7.45 -15.55 5.00
C ASP A 57 8.23 -15.28 6.30
N ALA A 58 8.79 -14.07 6.46
CA ALA A 58 9.46 -13.66 7.69
C ALA A 58 8.50 -13.48 8.86
N ALA A 59 7.30 -12.93 8.62
CA ALA A 59 6.26 -12.80 9.63
C ALA A 59 5.77 -14.18 10.10
N ASP A 60 5.58 -15.14 9.19
CA ASP A 60 5.20 -16.52 9.51
C ASP A 60 6.25 -17.20 10.39
N ARG A 61 7.55 -17.03 10.09
CA ARG A 61 8.63 -17.53 10.97
C ARG A 61 8.55 -16.93 12.37
N ARG A 62 8.24 -15.64 12.49
CA ARG A 62 8.11 -14.96 13.80
C ARG A 62 6.86 -15.42 14.56
N LEU A 63 5.74 -15.64 13.86
CA LEU A 63 4.52 -16.20 14.45
C LEU A 63 4.77 -17.62 14.98
N ALA A 64 5.49 -18.46 14.22
CA ALA A 64 5.89 -19.79 14.63
C ALA A 64 6.84 -19.78 15.85
N ALA A 65 7.71 -18.77 15.95
CA ALA A 65 8.56 -18.54 17.13
C ALA A 65 7.81 -17.97 18.35
N GLY A 66 6.48 -17.82 18.28
CA GLY A 66 5.65 -17.37 19.40
C GLY A 66 5.50 -15.85 19.53
N HIS A 67 6.03 -15.05 18.60
CA HIS A 67 5.81 -13.61 18.62
C HIS A 67 4.34 -13.27 18.32
N ARG A 68 3.78 -12.31 19.05
CA ARG A 68 2.38 -11.86 18.93
C ARG A 68 2.30 -10.34 18.93
N LEU A 69 2.85 -9.70 17.89
CA LEU A 69 2.66 -8.26 17.71
C LEU A 69 1.28 -8.01 17.05
N PRO A 70 0.62 -6.87 17.32
CA PRO A 70 -0.76 -6.62 16.89
C PRO A 70 -1.02 -6.78 15.37
N LEU A 71 -0.04 -6.40 14.54
CA LEU A 71 -0.15 -6.42 13.07
C LEU A 71 0.85 -7.38 12.41
N LEU A 72 1.49 -8.28 13.17
CA LEU A 72 2.48 -9.20 12.60
C LEU A 72 1.82 -10.12 11.58
N GLY A 73 2.24 -9.99 10.31
CA GLY A 73 1.78 -10.82 9.20
C GLY A 73 0.51 -10.34 8.50
N VAL A 74 -0.08 -9.23 8.95
CA VAL A 74 -1.24 -8.63 8.29
C VAL A 74 -0.76 -7.79 7.08
N PRO A 75 -1.33 -7.98 5.87
CA PRO A 75 -1.01 -7.15 4.72
C PRO A 75 -1.54 -5.71 4.91
N ILE A 76 -0.66 -4.71 4.75
CA ILE A 76 -1.02 -3.29 4.90
C ILE A 76 -0.55 -2.51 3.66
N ALA A 77 -1.45 -1.68 3.11
CA ALA A 77 -1.11 -0.71 2.08
C ALA A 77 -0.63 0.60 2.72
N VAL A 78 0.45 1.18 2.19
CA VAL A 78 1.01 2.45 2.64
C VAL A 78 0.71 3.52 1.59
N LYS A 79 0.21 4.67 2.05
CA LYS A 79 -0.07 5.81 1.17
C LYS A 79 1.24 6.42 0.67
N ASP A 80 1.26 6.83 -0.61
CA ASP A 80 2.44 7.40 -1.31
C ASP A 80 2.80 8.83 -0.86
N ASP A 81 2.61 9.13 0.41
CA ASP A 81 3.09 10.32 1.11
C ASP A 81 4.00 9.96 2.31
N THR A 82 4.18 8.66 2.55
CA THR A 82 5.02 8.10 3.60
C THR A 82 6.24 7.45 2.98
N ASP A 83 7.43 7.77 3.48
CA ASP A 83 8.67 7.23 2.94
C ASP A 83 8.81 5.75 3.33
N VAL A 84 9.01 4.90 2.33
CA VAL A 84 9.32 3.47 2.50
C VAL A 84 10.72 3.22 1.94
N ALA A 85 11.61 2.64 2.76
CA ALA A 85 12.97 2.32 2.31
C ALA A 85 12.92 1.42 1.07
N GLY A 86 13.70 1.78 0.05
CA GLY A 86 13.74 1.07 -1.23
C GLY A 86 12.69 1.52 -2.25
N GLU A 87 11.76 2.42 -1.89
CA GLU A 87 10.75 2.95 -2.80
C GLU A 87 10.83 4.49 -2.97
N PRO A 88 10.38 5.02 -4.12
CA PRO A 88 10.24 6.46 -4.31
C PRO A 88 8.86 6.97 -3.88
N THR A 89 8.84 8.00 -3.04
CA THR A 89 7.62 8.71 -2.61
C THR A 89 7.28 9.84 -3.58
N ALA A 90 6.12 9.80 -4.23
CA ALA A 90 5.75 10.80 -5.23
C ALA A 90 4.65 11.77 -4.79
N PHE A 91 4.04 11.60 -3.62
CA PHE A 91 2.94 12.45 -3.14
C PHE A 91 1.80 12.58 -4.17
N GLY A 92 1.54 11.52 -4.94
CA GLY A 92 0.55 11.52 -6.02
C GLY A 92 0.89 12.43 -7.21
N CYS A 93 2.12 12.90 -7.33
CA CYS A 93 2.58 13.72 -8.45
C CYS A 93 3.20 12.85 -9.56
N ALA A 94 3.09 13.32 -10.81
CA ALA A 94 3.78 12.71 -11.94
C ALA A 94 5.26 13.14 -11.96
N GLY A 95 6.14 12.25 -12.39
CA GLY A 95 7.58 12.49 -12.54
C GLY A 95 8.43 11.39 -11.89
N ASP A 96 9.74 11.57 -12.02
CA ASP A 96 10.75 10.70 -11.40
C ASP A 96 11.12 11.21 -10.02
N PHE A 97 11.10 10.31 -9.04
CA PHE A 97 11.41 10.62 -7.64
C PHE A 97 12.54 9.68 -7.17
N PRO A 98 13.50 10.18 -6.37
CA PRO A 98 14.59 9.37 -5.88
C PRO A 98 14.09 8.31 -4.90
N VAL A 99 14.72 7.14 -4.93
CA VAL A 99 14.48 6.05 -3.98
C VAL A 99 14.88 6.48 -2.57
N LYS A 100 14.02 6.23 -1.58
CA LYS A 100 14.29 6.55 -0.18
C LYS A 100 15.19 5.49 0.46
N ARG A 101 16.16 5.94 1.26
CA ARG A 101 17.07 5.04 2.00
C ARG A 101 16.48 4.52 3.31
N THR A 102 15.52 5.24 3.87
CA THR A 102 14.95 4.99 5.19
C THR A 102 13.43 5.07 5.13
N THR A 103 12.77 4.23 5.91
CA THR A 103 11.32 4.30 6.15
C THR A 103 11.05 5.41 7.17
N SER A 104 10.12 6.31 6.88
CA SER A 104 9.69 7.30 7.88
C SER A 104 8.69 6.67 8.87
N ASP A 105 8.63 7.22 10.06
CA ASP A 105 7.72 6.78 11.14
C ASP A 105 6.27 7.30 10.97
N GLY A 106 5.93 7.84 9.79
CA GLY A 106 4.66 8.50 9.52
C GLY A 106 4.58 9.95 9.99
N THR A 107 5.60 10.46 10.67
CA THR A 107 5.74 11.90 10.90
C THR A 107 6.25 12.53 9.61
N SER A 108 5.48 13.42 9.00
CA SER A 108 5.90 14.20 7.83
C SER A 108 6.96 15.24 8.24
N ALA A 109 8.15 14.79 8.67
CA ALA A 109 9.24 15.60 9.17
C ALA A 109 10.52 15.35 8.36
N GLY A 110 10.42 15.54 7.05
CA GLY A 110 11.57 15.89 6.20
C GLY A 110 11.28 17.26 5.58
N PRO A 111 12.27 18.15 5.41
CA PRO A 111 12.04 19.41 4.72
C PRO A 111 11.46 19.08 3.35
N LEU A 112 10.31 19.66 3.04
CA LEU A 112 9.71 19.65 1.72
C LEU A 112 10.79 20.16 0.75
N LEU A 113 11.51 19.25 0.10
CA LEU A 113 12.45 19.64 -0.94
C LEU A 113 11.64 20.48 -1.94
N PRO A 114 12.07 21.73 -2.24
CA PRO A 114 11.29 22.60 -3.10
C PRO A 114 11.11 21.89 -4.44
N ALA A 115 9.84 21.68 -4.81
CA ALA A 115 9.50 21.10 -6.10
C ALA A 115 10.12 21.97 -7.21
N PRO A 116 10.88 21.40 -8.16
CA PRO A 116 11.39 22.17 -9.29
C PRO A 116 10.19 22.69 -10.13
N GLY A 117 10.08 24.01 -10.23
CA GLY A 117 9.29 24.69 -11.27
C GLY A 117 7.78 24.38 -11.28
N ARG A 118 7.03 24.92 -10.32
CA ARG A 118 5.56 24.86 -10.34
C ARG A 118 5.01 25.92 -11.31
N THR A 119 4.80 25.58 -12.57
CA THR A 119 3.87 26.36 -13.41
C THR A 119 2.45 26.09 -12.88
N PRO A 120 1.68 27.12 -12.48
CA PRO A 120 0.32 26.92 -12.02
C PRO A 120 -0.53 26.33 -13.15
N ARG A 121 -1.13 25.16 -12.91
CA ARG A 121 -2.14 24.59 -13.82
C ARG A 121 -3.42 25.40 -13.69
N THR A 122 -3.74 26.18 -14.71
CA THR A 122 -5.08 26.71 -14.93
C THR A 122 -6.01 25.54 -15.29
N PHE A 123 -6.98 25.27 -14.42
CA PHE A 123 -8.08 24.38 -14.77
C PHE A 123 -9.02 25.14 -15.72
N PRO A 124 -9.35 24.60 -16.91
CA PRO A 124 -10.42 25.16 -17.72
C PRO A 124 -11.76 25.05 -16.97
N PRO A 125 -12.65 26.04 -17.06
CA PRO A 125 -13.96 25.98 -16.42
C PRO A 125 -14.78 24.81 -16.98
N ALA A 126 -15.58 24.19 -16.11
CA ALA A 126 -16.45 23.07 -16.45
C ALA A 126 -17.36 23.43 -17.64
N ALA A 127 -17.39 22.57 -18.66
CA ALA A 127 -18.27 22.74 -19.80
C ALA A 127 -19.75 22.68 -19.37
N THR A 128 -20.51 23.73 -19.66
CA THR A 128 -21.95 23.83 -19.39
C THR A 128 -22.71 22.76 -20.18
N PRO A 129 -23.65 22.01 -19.58
CA PRO A 129 -24.43 21.02 -20.32
C PRO A 129 -25.29 21.68 -21.39
N ARG A 130 -25.14 21.24 -22.65
CA ARG A 130 -26.02 21.63 -23.76
C ARG A 130 -27.43 21.12 -23.47
N ARG A 131 -28.38 22.03 -23.30
CA ARG A 131 -29.82 21.75 -23.28
C ARG A 131 -30.22 21.35 -24.71
N MET A 132 -30.65 20.11 -24.92
CA MET A 132 -31.31 19.72 -26.17
C MET A 132 -32.73 20.29 -26.20
N ALA A 133 -33.09 20.87 -27.34
CA ALA A 133 -34.41 21.36 -27.68
C ALA A 133 -35.32 20.21 -28.12
#